data_AF-X0SJ48-F1
#
_entry.id   AF-X0SJ48-F1
#
_cell.length_a   1.000
_cell.length_b   1.000
_cell.length_c   1.000
_cell.angle_alpha   90.00
_cell.angle_beta   90.00
_cell.angle_gamma   90.00
#
_symmetry.space_group_name_H-M   'P 1'
#
loop_
_entity.id
_entity.type
_entity.pdbx_description
1 polymer ?
#
loop_
_entity_poly.entity_id
_entity_poly.type
_entity_poly.pdbx_seq_one_letter_code
_entity_poly.pdbx_strand_id
1 'polypeptide(L)'
;SLEKLLGPMPLLNYLDSFRYPLAGEFSMISDLARINRIPGDWGIEIETLSEVYRNCSHMRICQVELCETYEHKHQPLSADSPKTGLMKMSIDIAKAIFRNLAIEGATVSDGLLKTLIVTYLRTAQDSIKRYNDDAALNGLLFDRHQENKLVEAFTKAIQIAGEEFQEDPRYSPLIPNWNRVTSAIPDFLEQLYDTVEKENS
;
A
#
# COMPACT_ATOMS: atom_id res chain seq x y z
N SER A 1 -13.24 0.80 6.64
CA SER A 1 -14.25 1.54 5.83
C SER A 1 -14.66 0.79 4.58
N LEU A 2 -13.72 0.21 3.81
CA LEU A 2 -14.04 -0.57 2.61
C LEU A 2 -14.93 -1.79 2.88
N GLU A 3 -14.66 -2.57 3.93
CA GLU A 3 -15.51 -3.71 4.31
C GLU A 3 -16.95 -3.30 4.65
N LYS A 4 -17.16 -2.09 5.18
CA LYS A 4 -18.52 -1.57 5.43
C LYS A 4 -19.30 -1.34 4.13
N LEU A 5 -18.59 -1.09 3.01
CA LEU A 5 -19.18 -0.78 1.71
C LEU A 5 -19.29 -2.01 0.81
N LEU A 6 -18.27 -2.87 0.83
CA LEU A 6 -18.14 -4.04 -0.03
C LEU A 6 -18.58 -5.35 0.65
N GLY A 7 -18.79 -5.32 1.97
CA GLY A 7 -18.97 -6.53 2.76
C GLY A 7 -17.63 -7.24 3.03
N PRO A 8 -17.68 -8.44 3.62
CA PRO A 8 -16.48 -9.22 3.91
C PRO A 8 -15.83 -9.68 2.60
N MET A 9 -14.55 -9.33 2.43
CA MET A 9 -13.75 -9.76 1.29
C MET A 9 -12.47 -10.45 1.80
N PRO A 10 -12.10 -11.64 1.27
CA PRO A 10 -10.90 -12.34 1.72
C PRO A 10 -9.62 -11.51 1.60
N LEU A 11 -9.45 -10.73 0.53
CA LEU A 11 -8.31 -9.83 0.37
C LEU A 11 -8.26 -8.74 1.46
N LEU A 12 -9.40 -8.12 1.78
CA LEU A 12 -9.45 -7.08 2.82
C LEU A 12 -9.12 -7.66 4.20
N ASN A 13 -9.72 -8.81 4.53
CA ASN A 13 -9.41 -9.53 5.76
C ASN A 13 -7.93 -9.92 5.85
N TYR A 14 -7.34 -10.34 4.72
CA TYR A 14 -5.93 -10.68 4.64
C TYR A 14 -5.05 -9.46 4.90
N LEU A 15 -5.29 -8.32 4.24
CA LEU A 15 -4.54 -7.09 4.45
C LEU A 15 -4.68 -6.54 5.88
N ASP A 16 -5.89 -6.58 6.45
CA ASP A 16 -6.18 -6.14 7.82
C ASP A 16 -5.52 -7.02 8.88
N SER A 17 -5.17 -8.27 8.55
CA SER A 17 -4.50 -9.18 9.49
C SER A 17 -3.03 -8.83 9.78
N PHE A 18 -2.41 -7.97 8.97
CA PHE A 18 -1.04 -7.51 9.21
C PHE A 18 -1.02 -6.32 10.15
N ARG A 19 -0.17 -6.36 11.18
CA ARG A 19 0.07 -5.21 12.06
C ARG A 19 0.75 -4.06 11.31
N TYR A 20 1.62 -4.38 10.35
CA TYR A 20 2.40 -3.43 9.56
C TYR A 20 2.30 -3.78 8.06
N PRO A 21 1.15 -3.54 7.41
CA PRO A 21 0.94 -3.90 6.00
C PRO A 21 1.78 -3.06 5.01
N LEU A 22 2.39 -1.98 5.49
CA LEU A 22 3.26 -1.07 4.73
C LEU A 22 4.72 -1.14 5.21
N ALA A 23 5.13 -2.25 5.81
CA ALA A 23 6.53 -2.45 6.19
C ALA A 23 7.43 -2.59 4.95
N GLY A 24 8.55 -1.88 4.93
CA GLY A 24 9.54 -1.99 3.86
C GLY A 24 10.41 -3.25 3.98
N GLU A 25 10.51 -3.81 5.18
CA GLU A 25 11.24 -5.04 5.49
C GLU A 25 10.36 -6.26 5.31
N PHE A 26 10.66 -7.06 4.29
CA PHE A 26 10.07 -8.37 4.10
C PHE A 26 11.09 -9.34 3.50
N SER A 27 10.81 -10.64 3.63
CA SER A 27 11.60 -11.68 2.99
C SER A 27 10.69 -12.73 2.37
N MET A 28 11.18 -13.36 1.31
CA MET A 28 10.50 -14.46 0.66
C MET A 28 11.53 -15.41 0.04
N ILE A 29 11.14 -16.67 -0.13
CA ILE A 29 11.97 -17.62 -0.88
C ILE A 29 12.10 -17.18 -2.34
N SER A 30 13.23 -17.50 -2.96
CA SER A 30 13.54 -17.12 -4.35
C SER A 30 12.45 -17.55 -5.34
N ASP A 31 11.82 -18.70 -5.14
CA ASP A 31 10.80 -19.22 -6.03
C ASP A 31 9.53 -18.35 -6.01
N LEU A 32 9.18 -17.82 -4.84
CA LEU A 32 8.06 -16.89 -4.69
C LEU A 32 8.39 -15.53 -5.32
N ALA A 33 9.63 -15.06 -5.13
CA ALA A 33 10.11 -13.84 -5.76
C ALA A 33 10.10 -13.92 -7.30
N ARG A 34 10.35 -15.10 -7.89
CA ARG A 34 10.35 -15.31 -9.35
C ARG A 34 8.97 -15.14 -9.99
N ILE A 35 7.92 -15.55 -9.29
CA ILE A 35 6.55 -15.56 -9.82
C ILE A 35 5.80 -14.26 -9.53
N ASN A 36 6.07 -13.62 -8.40
CA ASN A 36 5.43 -12.37 -7.99
C ASN A 36 5.82 -11.21 -8.89
N ARG A 37 4.83 -10.36 -9.19
CA ARG A 37 5.04 -9.08 -9.88
C ARG A 37 5.22 -7.99 -8.83
N ILE A 38 6.42 -7.45 -8.71
CA ILE A 38 6.69 -6.35 -7.78
C ILE A 38 6.49 -5.02 -8.53
N PRO A 39 5.82 -4.01 -7.98
CA PRO A 39 5.74 -2.69 -8.61
C PRO A 39 6.97 -1.84 -8.41
N GLY A 40 7.16 -0.85 -9.30
CA GLY A 40 8.21 0.15 -9.19
C GLY A 40 7.80 1.46 -8.50
N ASP A 41 6.62 1.53 -7.86
CA ASP A 41 6.10 2.73 -7.18
C ASP A 41 5.86 2.51 -5.69
N TRP A 42 5.23 3.49 -5.01
CA TRP A 42 4.97 3.44 -3.56
C TRP A 42 3.81 2.52 -3.18
N GLY A 43 3.19 1.82 -4.13
CA GLY A 43 2.23 0.75 -3.86
C GLY A 43 2.89 -0.60 -3.60
N ILE A 44 4.23 -0.66 -3.57
CA ILE A 44 5.02 -1.90 -3.52
C ILE A 44 4.60 -2.85 -2.41
N GLU A 45 4.32 -2.36 -1.20
CA GLU A 45 3.99 -3.21 -0.06
C GLU A 45 2.61 -3.86 -0.25
N ILE A 46 1.58 -3.07 -0.59
CA ILE A 46 0.22 -3.58 -0.81
C ILE A 46 0.16 -4.52 -2.01
N GLU A 47 0.85 -4.19 -3.10
CA GLU A 47 0.90 -5.03 -4.29
C GLU A 47 1.65 -6.33 -4.03
N THR A 48 2.77 -6.26 -3.31
CA THR A 48 3.54 -7.46 -2.93
C THR A 48 2.69 -8.37 -2.05
N LEU A 49 2.01 -7.81 -1.04
CA LEU A 49 1.08 -8.58 -0.22
C LEU A 49 -0.03 -9.22 -1.04
N SER A 50 -0.58 -8.48 -2.01
CA SER A 50 -1.65 -8.97 -2.88
C SER A 50 -1.17 -10.08 -3.85
N GLU A 51 0.05 -9.99 -4.37
CA GLU A 51 0.67 -11.05 -5.16
C GLU A 51 0.96 -12.30 -4.31
N VAL A 52 1.49 -12.12 -3.10
CA VAL A 52 1.71 -13.22 -2.15
C VAL A 52 0.38 -13.89 -1.79
N TYR A 53 -0.68 -13.12 -1.56
CA TYR A 53 -2.03 -13.64 -1.32
C TYR A 53 -2.53 -14.54 -2.46
N ARG A 54 -2.26 -14.17 -3.73
CA ARG A 54 -2.65 -14.98 -4.90
C ARG A 54 -1.77 -16.21 -5.10
N ASN A 55 -0.48 -16.10 -4.83
CA ASN A 55 0.52 -17.08 -5.23
C ASN A 55 0.99 -18.00 -4.09
N CYS A 56 0.60 -17.72 -2.85
CA CYS A 56 1.05 -18.44 -1.66
C CYS A 56 -0.13 -18.83 -0.75
N SER A 57 -0.09 -20.04 -0.20
CA SER A 57 -1.05 -20.46 0.83
C SER A 57 -0.87 -19.61 2.09
N HIS A 58 -1.98 -19.15 2.68
CA HIS A 58 -1.96 -18.36 3.92
C HIS A 58 -1.19 -19.03 5.07
N MET A 59 -1.18 -20.38 5.13
CA MET A 59 -0.45 -21.13 6.16
C MET A 59 1.09 -20.99 6.03
N ARG A 60 1.58 -20.42 4.93
CA ARG A 60 3.00 -20.21 4.66
C ARG A 60 3.41 -18.75 4.78
N ILE A 61 2.52 -17.90 5.28
CA ILE A 61 2.73 -16.47 5.46
C ILE A 61 2.81 -16.21 6.97
N CYS A 62 3.79 -15.43 7.40
CA CYS A 62 3.93 -15.02 8.79
C CYS A 62 4.36 -13.55 8.85
N GLN A 63 4.10 -12.94 10.01
CA GLN A 63 4.64 -11.64 10.38
C GLN A 63 5.47 -11.83 11.64
N VAL A 64 6.61 -11.15 11.72
CA VAL A 64 7.53 -11.22 12.86
C VAL A 64 7.84 -9.81 13.34
N GLU A 65 7.90 -9.64 14.65
CA GLU A 65 8.35 -8.38 15.25
C GLU A 65 9.88 -8.33 15.16
N LEU A 66 10.41 -7.28 14.50
CA LEU A 66 11.85 -7.14 14.28
C LEU A 66 12.56 -6.49 15.45
N CYS A 67 11.93 -5.48 16.05
CA CYS A 67 12.48 -4.67 17.12
C CYS A 67 11.36 -3.99 17.91
N GLU A 68 11.65 -3.61 19.16
CA GLU A 68 10.70 -2.89 20.01
C GLU A 68 10.47 -1.46 19.53
N THR A 69 11.51 -0.81 19.02
CA THR A 69 11.45 0.56 18.47
C THR A 69 12.06 0.58 17.08
N TYR A 70 11.28 1.06 16.11
CA TYR A 70 11.69 1.21 14.73
C TYR A 70 11.72 2.70 14.37
N GLU A 71 12.91 3.23 14.10
CA GLU A 71 13.10 4.63 13.68
C GLU A 71 13.30 4.67 12.16
N HIS A 72 12.53 5.53 11.50
CA HIS A 72 12.63 5.71 10.05
C HIS A 72 12.65 7.18 9.68
N LYS A 73 13.11 7.46 8.47
CA LYS A 73 13.10 8.81 7.93
C LYS A 73 11.65 9.30 7.79
N HIS A 74 11.35 10.45 8.39
CA HIS A 74 10.05 11.09 8.22
C HIS A 74 9.98 11.80 6.87
N GLN A 75 8.94 11.50 6.11
CA GLN A 75 8.63 12.19 4.86
C GLN A 75 7.72 13.39 5.14
N PRO A 76 7.85 14.50 4.39
CA PRO A 76 6.92 15.61 4.50
C PRO A 76 5.52 15.17 4.02
N LEU A 77 4.49 15.81 4.58
CA LEU A 77 3.11 15.56 4.15
C LEU A 77 2.90 15.87 2.65
N SER A 78 3.45 17.00 2.20
CA SER A 78 3.29 17.48 0.81
C SER A 78 1.82 17.62 0.38
N ALA A 79 0.94 18.16 1.25
CA ALA A 79 -0.51 18.26 1.00
C ALA A 79 -0.89 18.97 -0.31
N ASP A 80 -0.08 19.97 -0.72
CA ASP A 80 -0.30 20.74 -1.95
C ASP A 80 0.44 20.15 -3.17
N SER A 81 1.21 19.08 -2.99
CA SER A 81 2.01 18.45 -4.04
C SER A 81 1.72 16.94 -4.14
N PRO A 82 0.73 16.54 -4.96
CA PRO A 82 0.37 15.14 -5.18
C PRO A 82 1.51 14.24 -5.68
N LYS A 83 2.63 14.82 -6.12
CA LYS A 83 3.76 14.11 -6.72
C LYS A 83 4.92 13.87 -5.75
N THR A 84 4.81 14.28 -4.49
CA THR A 84 5.90 14.11 -3.50
C THR A 84 5.37 13.70 -2.13
N GLY A 85 6.28 13.23 -1.26
CA GLY A 85 5.99 12.98 0.15
C GLY A 85 4.86 11.98 0.40
N LEU A 86 4.23 12.12 1.57
CA LEU A 86 3.14 11.24 2.00
C LEU A 86 1.90 11.33 1.10
N MET A 87 1.67 12.48 0.47
CA MET A 87 0.57 12.65 -0.47
C MET A 87 0.70 11.70 -1.67
N LYS A 88 1.88 11.66 -2.32
CA LYS A 88 2.13 10.72 -3.43
C LYS A 88 1.98 9.28 -2.97
N MET A 89 2.61 8.93 -1.84
CA MET A 89 2.54 7.57 -1.29
C MET A 89 1.09 7.13 -1.07
N SER A 90 0.26 8.00 -0.49
CA SER A 90 -1.14 7.71 -0.22
C SER A 90 -1.97 7.51 -1.49
N ILE A 91 -1.67 8.28 -2.55
CA ILE A 91 -2.32 8.11 -3.86
C ILE A 91 -1.93 6.74 -4.46
N ASP A 92 -0.64 6.43 -4.51
CA ASP A 92 -0.11 5.18 -5.08
C ASP A 92 -0.68 3.95 -4.32
N ILE A 93 -0.71 4.01 -2.98
CA ILE A 93 -1.28 2.97 -2.11
C ILE A 93 -2.79 2.82 -2.34
N ALA A 94 -3.55 3.91 -2.40
CA ALA A 94 -4.99 3.84 -2.64
C ALA A 94 -5.29 3.24 -4.03
N LYS A 95 -4.53 3.61 -5.06
CA LYS A 95 -4.63 3.01 -6.40
C LYS A 95 -4.32 1.51 -6.38
N ALA A 96 -3.31 1.09 -5.63
CA ALA A 96 -2.99 -0.34 -5.45
C ALA A 96 -4.13 -1.12 -4.81
N ILE A 97 -4.78 -0.55 -3.78
CA ILE A 97 -5.95 -1.16 -3.16
C ILE A 97 -7.11 -1.27 -4.16
N PHE A 98 -7.45 -0.20 -4.88
CA PHE A 98 -8.57 -0.21 -5.84
C PHE A 98 -8.35 -1.20 -6.97
N ARG A 99 -7.13 -1.27 -7.49
CA ARG A 99 -6.74 -2.24 -8.52
C ARG A 99 -6.87 -3.67 -8.01
N ASN A 100 -6.33 -3.98 -6.83
CA ASN A 100 -6.41 -5.35 -6.29
C ASN A 100 -7.84 -5.74 -5.93
N LEU A 101 -8.67 -4.81 -5.45
CA LEU A 101 -10.10 -5.03 -5.29
C LEU A 101 -10.78 -5.38 -6.62
N ALA A 102 -10.47 -4.66 -7.69
CA ALA A 102 -11.01 -4.94 -9.02
C ALA A 102 -10.52 -6.29 -9.58
N ILE A 103 -9.27 -6.67 -9.34
CA ILE A 103 -8.72 -8.00 -9.70
C ILE A 103 -9.48 -9.11 -8.96
N GLU A 104 -9.82 -8.91 -7.69
CA GLU A 104 -10.65 -9.82 -6.90
C GLU A 104 -12.15 -9.75 -7.24
N GLY A 105 -12.53 -8.99 -8.27
CA GLY A 105 -13.90 -8.93 -8.79
C GLY A 105 -14.81 -7.90 -8.11
N ALA A 106 -14.30 -7.04 -7.22
CA ALA A 106 -15.09 -5.97 -6.65
C ALA A 106 -15.38 -4.86 -7.69
N THR A 107 -16.62 -4.36 -7.68
CA THR A 107 -17.00 -3.22 -8.52
C THR A 107 -16.67 -1.91 -7.81
N VAL A 108 -15.51 -1.33 -8.12
CA VAL A 108 -15.09 -0.02 -7.61
C VAL A 108 -15.71 1.08 -8.48
N SER A 109 -16.97 1.42 -8.20
CA SER A 109 -17.71 2.45 -8.95
C SER A 109 -17.47 3.86 -8.41
N ASP A 110 -17.78 4.88 -9.22
CA ASP A 110 -17.79 6.30 -8.78
C ASP A 110 -18.65 6.51 -7.51
N GLY A 111 -19.84 5.89 -7.45
CA GLY A 111 -20.71 5.96 -6.27
C GLY A 111 -20.08 5.35 -5.02
N LEU A 112 -19.37 4.22 -5.17
CA LEU A 112 -18.61 3.61 -4.09
C LEU A 112 -17.47 4.51 -3.63
N LEU A 113 -16.71 5.10 -4.55
CA LEU A 113 -15.59 6.00 -4.24
C LEU A 113 -16.06 7.25 -3.50
N LYS A 114 -17.16 7.87 -3.95
CA LYS A 114 -17.78 9.02 -3.24
C LYS A 114 -18.21 8.65 -1.83
N THR A 115 -18.81 7.47 -1.65
CA THR A 115 -19.22 6.98 -0.32
C THR A 115 -18.00 6.67 0.55
N LEU A 116 -16.94 6.13 -0.03
CA LEU A 116 -15.68 5.84 0.65
C LEU A 116 -15.02 7.11 1.20
N ILE A 117 -14.95 8.18 0.41
CA ILE A 117 -14.38 9.47 0.83
C ILE A 117 -15.09 10.00 2.08
N VAL A 118 -16.42 10.03 2.06
CA VAL A 118 -17.23 10.50 3.20
C VAL A 118 -17.05 9.59 4.42
N THR A 119 -17.08 8.27 4.22
CA THR A 119 -16.94 7.29 5.29
C THR A 119 -15.54 7.32 5.92
N TYR A 120 -14.50 7.50 5.10
CA TYR A 120 -13.11 7.66 5.55
C TYR A 120 -12.99 8.90 6.42
N LEU A 121 -13.41 10.07 5.91
CA LEU A 121 -13.32 11.33 6.63
C LEU A 121 -14.01 11.24 8.00
N ARG A 122 -15.22 10.68 8.04
CA ARG A 122 -15.95 10.52 9.29
C ARG A 122 -15.22 9.59 10.27
N THR A 123 -14.77 8.44 9.79
CA THR A 123 -14.04 7.46 10.63
C THR A 123 -12.74 8.05 11.16
N ALA A 124 -12.02 8.84 10.35
CA ALA A 124 -10.79 9.49 10.72
C ALA A 124 -11.01 10.57 11.79
N GLN A 125 -12.05 11.40 11.66
CA GLN A 125 -12.44 12.38 12.69
C GLN A 125 -12.78 11.73 14.03
N ASP A 126 -13.52 10.60 14.00
CA ASP A 126 -13.84 9.84 15.21
C ASP A 126 -12.55 9.24 15.85
N SER A 127 -11.57 8.83 15.04
CA SER A 127 -10.26 8.38 15.52
C SER A 127 -9.42 9.51 16.13
N ILE A 128 -9.37 10.69 15.50
CA ILE A 128 -8.68 11.87 16.06
C ILE A 128 -9.19 12.18 17.47
N LYS A 129 -10.52 12.18 17.66
CA LYS A 129 -11.11 12.42 18.97
C LYS A 129 -10.66 11.36 19.98
N ARG A 130 -10.74 10.07 19.61
CA ARG A 130 -10.35 8.97 20.51
C ARG A 130 -8.88 9.05 20.93
N TYR A 131 -7.98 9.29 19.99
CA TYR A 131 -6.55 9.40 20.30
C TYR A 131 -6.19 10.69 21.03
N ASN A 132 -6.92 11.79 20.81
CA ASN A 132 -6.78 12.98 21.63
C ASN A 132 -7.17 12.70 23.10
N ASP A 133 -8.29 12.00 23.31
CA ASP A 133 -8.76 11.64 24.65
C ASP A 133 -7.78 10.67 25.34
N ASP A 134 -7.22 9.71 24.59
CA ASP A 134 -6.19 8.78 25.07
C ASP A 134 -4.86 9.49 25.43
N ALA A 135 -4.39 10.39 24.56
CA ALA A 135 -3.20 11.20 24.82
C ALA A 135 -3.37 12.05 26.09
N ALA A 136 -4.55 12.64 26.28
CA ALA A 136 -4.85 13.42 27.49
C ALA A 136 -4.80 12.57 28.77
N LEU A 137 -5.31 11.34 28.73
CA LEU A 137 -5.22 10.39 29.87
C LEU A 137 -3.78 10.02 30.21
N ASN A 138 -2.92 9.91 29.20
CA ASN A 138 -1.52 9.52 29.36
C ASN A 138 -0.57 10.73 29.52
N GLY A 139 -1.10 11.97 29.56
CA GLY A 139 -0.29 13.19 29.67
C GLY A 139 0.58 13.48 28.44
N LEU A 140 0.21 12.95 27.28
CA LEU A 140 0.91 13.15 26.01
C LEU A 140 0.36 14.37 25.26
N LEU A 141 1.25 15.05 24.51
CA LEU A 141 0.87 16.14 23.62
C LEU A 141 0.20 15.58 22.36
N PHE A 142 -0.95 16.14 22.00
CA PHE A 142 -1.69 15.75 20.79
C PHE A 142 -2.12 17.00 20.01
N ASP A 143 -1.55 17.20 18.82
CA ASP A 143 -1.89 18.33 17.96
C ASP A 143 -3.09 17.99 17.07
N ARG A 144 -4.28 18.22 17.60
CA ARG A 144 -5.53 17.99 16.87
C ARG A 144 -5.60 18.75 15.53
N HIS A 145 -5.00 19.94 15.43
CA HIS A 145 -5.05 20.72 14.19
C HIS A 145 -4.22 20.06 13.10
N GLN A 146 -3.01 19.62 13.43
CA GLN A 146 -2.15 18.90 12.49
C GLN A 146 -2.76 17.57 12.06
N GLU A 147 -3.37 16.84 13.01
CA GLU A 147 -4.09 15.59 12.69
C GLU A 147 -5.24 15.82 11.71
N ASN A 148 -6.02 16.90 11.87
CA ASN A 148 -7.08 17.22 10.91
C ASN A 148 -6.51 17.56 9.51
N LYS A 149 -5.40 18.30 9.44
CA LYS A 149 -4.72 18.58 8.16
C LYS A 149 -4.24 17.30 7.46
N LEU A 150 -3.72 16.32 8.22
CA LEU A 150 -3.33 15.02 7.67
C LEU A 150 -4.54 14.29 7.09
N VAL A 151 -5.65 14.23 7.84
CA VAL A 151 -6.89 13.59 7.38
C VAL A 151 -7.46 14.26 6.13
N GLU A 152 -7.45 15.59 6.05
CA GLU A 152 -7.87 16.32 4.85
C GLU A 152 -7.00 15.98 3.64
N ALA A 153 -5.67 15.94 3.82
CA ALA A 153 -4.74 15.57 2.76
C ALA A 153 -4.96 14.12 2.28
N PHE A 154 -5.09 13.16 3.19
CA PHE A 154 -5.33 11.76 2.82
C PHE A 154 -6.72 11.53 2.21
N THR A 155 -7.73 12.29 2.65
CA THR A 155 -9.06 12.29 2.00
C THR A 155 -8.94 12.73 0.54
N LYS A 156 -8.16 13.80 0.28
CA LYS A 156 -7.86 14.26 -1.08
C LYS A 156 -7.03 13.25 -1.88
N ALA A 157 -6.10 12.54 -1.24
CA ALA A 157 -5.33 11.48 -1.89
C ALA A 157 -6.22 10.33 -2.37
N ILE A 158 -7.17 9.88 -1.53
CA ILE A 158 -8.16 8.86 -1.89
C ILE A 158 -9.03 9.33 -3.06
N GLN A 159 -9.43 10.60 -3.07
CA GLN A 159 -10.19 11.19 -4.17
C GLN A 159 -9.41 11.14 -5.49
N ILE A 160 -8.17 11.65 -5.50
CA ILE A 160 -7.30 11.64 -6.69
C ILE A 160 -7.08 10.21 -7.19
N ALA A 161 -6.75 9.28 -6.29
CA ALA A 161 -6.58 7.88 -6.62
C ALA A 161 -7.84 7.26 -7.25
N GLY A 162 -9.02 7.62 -6.74
CA GLY A 162 -10.30 7.18 -7.26
C GLY A 162 -10.57 7.71 -8.66
N GLU A 163 -10.35 9.00 -8.88
CA GLU A 163 -10.48 9.66 -10.20
C GLU A 163 -9.55 9.01 -11.23
N GLU A 164 -8.26 8.89 -10.92
CA GLU A 164 -7.28 8.25 -11.81
C GLU A 164 -7.60 6.77 -12.11
N PHE A 165 -8.13 6.04 -11.12
CA PHE A 165 -8.56 4.66 -11.32
C PHE A 165 -9.77 4.55 -12.26
N GLN A 166 -10.72 5.50 -12.20
CA GLN A 166 -11.85 5.53 -13.13
C GLN A 166 -11.40 5.89 -14.56
N GLU A 167 -10.39 6.76 -14.70
CA GLU A 167 -9.86 7.17 -16.00
C GLU A 167 -9.10 6.04 -16.70
N ASP A 168 -8.19 5.36 -16.00
CA ASP A 168 -7.47 4.19 -16.54
C ASP A 168 -7.28 3.08 -15.50
N PRO A 169 -8.24 2.15 -15.38
CA PRO A 169 -8.16 1.04 -14.42
C PRO A 169 -7.05 0.03 -14.76
N ARG A 170 -6.43 0.13 -15.94
CA ARG A 170 -5.36 -0.76 -16.40
C ARG A 170 -3.98 -0.25 -16.02
N TYR A 171 -3.85 0.99 -15.55
CA TYR A 171 -2.56 1.52 -15.13
C TYR A 171 -1.98 0.63 -14.04
N SER A 172 -0.87 -0.01 -14.38
CA SER A 172 -0.20 -0.99 -13.54
C SER A 172 1.30 -0.68 -13.51
N PRO A 173 1.84 -0.25 -12.36
CA PRO A 173 3.28 -0.01 -12.15
C PRO A 173 4.09 -1.31 -12.04
N LEU A 174 3.45 -2.47 -12.23
CA LEU A 174 4.07 -3.79 -12.14
C LEU A 174 5.13 -3.96 -13.22
N ILE A 175 6.37 -4.22 -12.80
CA ILE A 175 7.41 -4.68 -13.72
C ILE A 175 7.13 -6.12 -14.16
N PRO A 176 7.61 -6.55 -15.35
CA PRO A 176 7.55 -7.95 -15.75
C PRO A 176 8.16 -8.86 -14.67
N ASN A 177 7.51 -9.98 -14.37
CA ASN A 177 8.11 -10.97 -13.46
C ASN A 177 9.35 -11.62 -14.09
N TRP A 178 10.18 -12.22 -13.25
CA TRP A 178 11.45 -12.80 -13.66
C TRP A 178 11.29 -13.88 -14.73
N ASN A 179 10.24 -14.70 -14.63
CA ASN A 179 9.93 -15.71 -15.65
C ASN A 179 9.72 -15.09 -17.04
N ARG A 180 9.03 -13.95 -17.12
CA ARG A 180 8.84 -13.22 -18.38
C ARG A 180 10.14 -12.59 -18.87
N VAL A 181 10.96 -12.04 -17.97
CA VAL A 181 12.27 -11.47 -18.31
C VAL A 181 13.19 -12.54 -18.88
N THR A 182 13.37 -13.67 -18.18
CA THR A 182 14.25 -14.77 -18.64
C THR A 182 13.72 -15.46 -19.88
N SER A 183 12.39 -15.47 -20.10
CA SER A 183 11.83 -15.99 -21.35
C SER A 183 12.12 -15.09 -22.55
N ALA A 184 12.23 -13.77 -22.34
CA ALA A 184 12.51 -12.80 -23.41
C ALA A 184 14.02 -12.60 -23.63
N ILE A 185 14.80 -12.70 -22.56
CA ILE A 185 16.25 -12.49 -22.53
C ILE A 185 16.86 -13.65 -21.71
N PRO A 186 17.17 -14.79 -22.35
CA PRO A 186 17.60 -16.01 -21.65
C PRO A 186 18.85 -15.85 -20.79
N ASP A 187 19.77 -14.97 -21.18
CA ASP A 187 21.05 -14.69 -20.52
C ASP A 187 20.98 -13.50 -19.55
N PHE A 188 19.79 -12.94 -19.28
CA PHE A 188 19.64 -11.75 -18.45
C PHE A 188 20.22 -11.91 -17.04
N LEU A 189 20.06 -13.09 -16.42
CA LEU A 189 20.56 -13.32 -15.06
C LEU A 189 22.10 -13.33 -15.01
N GLU A 190 22.75 -13.81 -16.07
CA GLU A 190 24.21 -13.77 -16.20
C GLU A 190 24.69 -12.34 -16.43
N GLN A 191 24.03 -11.59 -17.32
CA GLN A 191 24.33 -10.17 -17.52
C GLN A 191 24.16 -9.34 -16.23
N LEU A 192 23.10 -9.61 -15.45
CA LEU A 192 22.87 -8.95 -14.17
C LEU A 192 23.98 -9.29 -13.17
N TYR A 193 24.33 -10.57 -13.05
CA TYR A 193 25.44 -11.03 -12.20
C TYR A 193 26.74 -10.32 -12.56
N ASP A 194 27.13 -10.35 -13.83
CA ASP A 194 28.36 -9.71 -14.32
C ASP A 194 28.39 -8.20 -14.08
N THR A 195 27.23 -7.55 -14.18
CA THR A 195 27.10 -6.11 -13.92
C THR A 195 27.31 -5.81 -12.44
N VAL A 196 26.67 -6.58 -11.55
CA VAL A 196 26.80 -6.42 -10.09
C VAL A 196 28.23 -6.70 -9.63
N GLU A 197 28.88 -7.74 -10.15
CA GLU A 197 30.28 -8.03 -9.83
C GLU A 197 31.22 -6.90 -10.27
N LYS A 198 30.99 -6.30 -11.45
CA LYS A 198 31.76 -5.15 -11.94
C LYS A 198 31.54 -3.87 -11.11
N GLU A 199 30.35 -3.67 -10.57
CA GLU A 199 30.06 -2.51 -9.70
C GLU A 199 30.63 -2.67 -8.29
N ASN A 200 30.79 -3.92 -7.82
CA ASN A 200 31.35 -4.24 -6.51
C ASN A 200 32.89 -4.42 -6.52
N SER A 201 33.53 -4.45 -7.70
CA SER A 201 34.99 -4.52 -7.88
C SER A 201 35.63 -3.13 -7.97
#